data_AF-A0A7V5LGQ0-F1
#
_entry.id   AF-A0A7V5LGQ0-F1
#
_cell.length_a   1.000
_cell.length_b   1.000
_cell.length_c   1.000
_cell.angle_alpha   90.00
_cell.angle_beta   90.00
_cell.angle_gamma   90.00
#
_symmetry.space_group_name_H-M   'P 1'
#
loop_
_entity.id
_entity.type
_entity.pdbx_description
1 polymer ?
#
loop_
_entity_poly.entity_id
_entity_poly.type
_entity_poly.pdbx_seq_one_letter_code
_entity_poly.pdbx_strand_id
1 'polypeptide(L)'
;QYCPACACPLCGNSICFDRRFIIRYMPRLNSLLSYRNVDVSTLKELMARWYPEALIGVGNSQTSKHRALSDIQESIGELLHYREILFRGRDEG
;
A
#
# COMPACT_ATOMS: atom_id res chain seq x y z
N GLN A 1 -3.58 -22.24 -1.78
CA GLN A 1 -4.38 -21.51 -0.77
C GLN A 1 -5.10 -20.38 -1.51
N TYR A 2 -6.43 -20.26 -1.36
CA TYR A 2 -7.22 -19.19 -1.99
C TYR A 2 -7.74 -18.23 -0.90
N CYS A 3 -7.81 -16.93 -1.18
CA CYS A 3 -8.35 -15.96 -0.22
C CYS A 3 -9.87 -16.22 -0.04
N PRO A 4 -10.38 -16.32 1.20
CA PRO A 4 -11.82 -16.40 1.44
C PRO A 4 -12.52 -15.15 0.89
N ALA A 5 -13.76 -15.32 0.42
CA ALA A 5 -14.51 -14.23 -0.18
C ALA A 5 -14.64 -13.03 0.78
N CYS A 6 -14.47 -11.82 0.26
CA CYS A 6 -14.55 -10.54 0.98
C CYS A 6 -13.53 -10.35 2.11
N ALA A 7 -12.52 -11.22 2.25
CA ALA A 7 -11.58 -11.15 3.36
C ALA A 7 -10.39 -10.22 3.10
N CYS A 8 -9.81 -10.25 1.90
CA CYS A 8 -8.58 -9.52 1.59
C CYS A 8 -8.89 -8.05 1.22
N PRO A 9 -8.35 -7.04 1.92
CA PRO A 9 -8.43 -5.66 1.47
C PRO A 9 -7.60 -5.44 0.20
N LEU A 10 -7.93 -4.40 -0.57
CA LEU A 10 -7.11 -4.00 -1.71
C LEU A 10 -5.95 -3.13 -1.20
N CYS A 11 -4.71 -3.51 -1.55
CA CYS A 11 -3.49 -2.88 -1.05
C CYS A 11 -2.65 -2.32 -2.19
N GLY A 12 -2.03 -1.15 -2.00
CA GLY A 12 -1.08 -0.57 -2.95
C GLY A 12 -0.90 0.93 -2.74
N ASN A 13 -0.24 1.57 -3.70
CA ASN A 13 -0.08 3.02 -3.75
C ASN A 13 -1.22 3.65 -4.57
N SER A 14 -1.84 4.72 -4.04
CA SER A 14 -2.88 5.47 -4.74
C SER A 14 -4.06 4.59 -5.21
N ILE A 15 -4.43 3.62 -4.38
CA ILE A 15 -5.25 2.46 -4.76
C ILE A 15 -6.73 2.80 -5.07
N CYS A 16 -7.18 3.99 -4.68
CA CYS A 16 -8.54 4.47 -4.94
C CYS A 16 -8.88 4.48 -6.45
N PHE A 17 -7.92 4.77 -7.31
CA PHE A 17 -8.12 4.73 -8.77
C PHE A 17 -8.31 3.29 -9.27
N ASP A 18 -7.44 2.38 -8.85
CA ASP A 18 -7.52 0.96 -9.21
C ASP A 18 -8.82 0.34 -8.74
N ARG A 19 -9.27 0.68 -7.51
CA ARG A 19 -10.53 0.20 -6.97
C ARG A 19 -11.72 0.56 -7.86
N ARG A 20 -11.77 1.79 -8.37
CA ARG A 20 -12.83 2.22 -9.30
C ARG A 20 -12.81 1.42 -10.59
N PHE A 21 -11.62 1.15 -11.13
CA PHE A 21 -11.47 0.33 -12.32
C PHE A 21 -11.93 -1.11 -12.08
N ILE A 22 -11.52 -1.72 -10.97
CA ILE A 22 -11.92 -3.08 -10.58
C ILE A 22 -13.43 -3.18 -10.39
N ILE A 23 -14.06 -2.21 -9.73
CA ILE A 23 -15.52 -2.19 -9.55
C ILE A 23 -16.25 -2.15 -10.91
N ARG A 24 -15.77 -1.34 -11.85
CA ARG A 24 -16.43 -1.14 -13.15
C ARG A 24 -16.19 -2.29 -14.12
N TYR A 25 -14.96 -2.79 -14.20
CA TYR A 25 -14.52 -3.70 -15.27
C TYR A 25 -14.23 -5.12 -14.80
N MET A 26 -14.11 -5.36 -13.48
CA MET A 26 -13.78 -6.66 -12.91
C MET A 26 -14.67 -7.03 -11.71
N PRO A 27 -16.01 -7.12 -11.88
CA PRO A 27 -16.95 -7.33 -10.78
C PRO A 27 -16.73 -8.66 -10.03
N ARG A 28 -16.27 -9.70 -10.73
CA ARG A 28 -15.97 -11.02 -10.15
C ARG A 28 -14.73 -11.00 -9.26
N LEU A 29 -13.77 -10.11 -9.55
CA LEU A 29 -12.62 -9.84 -8.68
C LEU A 29 -13.06 -8.99 -7.48
N ASN A 30 -13.88 -7.96 -7.74
CA ASN A 30 -14.39 -7.08 -6.69
C ASN A 30 -15.15 -7.86 -5.60
N SER A 31 -15.91 -8.89 -5.96
CA SER A 31 -16.65 -9.73 -4.99
C SER A 31 -15.76 -10.57 -4.08
N LEU A 32 -14.48 -10.75 -4.41
CA LEU A 32 -13.51 -11.47 -3.56
C LEU A 32 -12.80 -10.52 -2.59
N LEU A 33 -12.78 -9.22 -2.90
CA LEU A 33 -12.08 -8.21 -2.13
C LEU A 33 -12.99 -7.61 -1.06
N SER A 34 -12.42 -7.31 0.11
CA SER A 34 -13.08 -6.49 1.12
C SER A 34 -13.39 -5.09 0.56
N TYR A 35 -14.34 -4.39 1.17
CA TYR A 35 -14.60 -2.98 0.88
C TYR A 35 -13.46 -2.06 1.37
N ARG A 36 -12.62 -2.54 2.29
CA ARG A 36 -11.51 -1.79 2.88
C ARG A 36 -10.31 -1.76 1.93
N ASN A 37 -9.55 -0.66 2.03
CA ASN A 37 -8.31 -0.47 1.31
C ASN A 37 -7.16 -0.22 2.29
N VAL A 38 -5.97 -0.65 1.91
CA VAL A 38 -4.70 -0.28 2.56
C VAL A 38 -3.91 0.56 1.57
N ASP A 39 -3.93 1.88 1.74
CA ASP A 39 -3.28 2.82 0.83
C ASP A 39 -1.95 3.31 1.42
N VAL A 40 -0.85 2.87 0.81
CA VAL A 40 0.52 3.19 1.22
C VAL A 40 0.81 4.69 1.05
N SER A 41 0.18 5.34 0.06
CA SER A 41 0.34 6.78 -0.17
C SER A 41 -0.23 7.62 0.99
N THR A 42 -1.23 7.12 1.70
CA THR A 42 -1.75 7.79 2.90
C THR A 42 -0.68 7.85 3.99
N LEU A 43 0.06 6.76 4.21
CA LEU A 43 1.15 6.73 5.19
C LEU A 43 2.31 7.65 4.77
N LYS A 44 2.64 7.67 3.49
CA LYS A 44 3.64 8.59 2.93
C LYS A 44 3.30 10.06 3.21
N GLU A 45 2.06 10.45 2.96
CA GLU A 45 1.59 11.82 3.21
C GLU A 45 1.58 12.16 4.71
N LEU A 46 1.22 11.22 5.58
CA LEU A 46 1.27 11.40 7.03
C LEU A 46 2.72 11.54 7.53
N MET A 47 3.61 10.66 7.08
CA MET A 47 5.03 10.70 7.40
C MET A 47 5.67 12.02 6.97
N ALA A 48 5.34 12.52 5.78
CA ALA A 48 5.86 13.79 5.28
C ALA A 48 5.46 15.00 6.15
N ARG A 49 4.32 14.94 6.81
CA ARG A 49 3.81 16.03 7.66
C ARG A 49 4.24 15.90 9.12
N TRP A 50 4.36 14.68 9.61
CA TRP A 50 4.66 14.43 11.03
C TRP A 50 6.14 14.21 11.32
N TYR A 51 6.89 13.65 10.35
CA TYR A 51 8.29 13.28 10.48
C TYR A 51 9.07 13.64 9.20
N PRO A 52 9.13 14.92 8.81
CA PRO A 52 9.77 15.34 7.56
C PRO A 52 11.25 14.94 7.48
N GLU A 53 11.96 14.92 8.61
CA GLU A 53 13.34 14.45 8.72
C GLU A 53 13.51 12.95 8.44
N ALA A 54 12.51 12.12 8.73
CA ALA A 54 12.57 10.68 8.47
C ALA A 54 12.46 10.34 6.97
N LEU A 55 12.01 11.30 6.15
CA LEU A 55 12.01 11.17 4.68
C LEU A 55 13.34 11.57 4.04
N ILE A 56 14.24 12.24 4.79
CA ILE A 56 15.56 12.65 4.30
C ILE A 56 16.42 11.40 4.14
N GLY A 57 16.55 10.91 2.90
CA GLY A 57 17.28 9.68 2.57
C GLY A 57 16.41 8.55 2.03
N VAL A 58 15.08 8.64 2.17
CA VAL A 58 14.10 7.75 1.49
C VAL A 58 13.92 8.16 0.02
N GLY A 59 14.83 9.02 -0.48
CA GLY A 59 14.81 9.63 -1.79
C GLY A 59 14.69 8.58 -2.89
N ASN A 60 13.48 8.45 -3.40
CA ASN A 60 13.17 8.22 -4.81
C ASN A 60 13.99 7.14 -5.52
N SER A 61 14.28 6.03 -4.86
CA SER A 61 14.70 4.80 -5.55
C SER A 61 13.49 4.07 -6.15
N GLN A 62 12.50 4.82 -6.63
CA GLN A 62 11.55 4.28 -7.60
C GLN A 62 12.37 4.02 -8.85
N THR A 63 12.87 2.79 -8.96
CA THR A 63 13.53 2.35 -10.17
C THR A 63 12.40 2.07 -11.13
N SER A 64 11.85 3.15 -11.70
CA SER A 64 10.68 3.14 -12.59
C SER A 64 10.94 2.22 -13.76
N LYS A 65 10.60 0.94 -13.58
CA LYS A 65 10.64 -0.08 -14.62
C LYS A 65 9.29 -0.15 -15.34
N HIS A 66 8.33 0.73 -14.99
CA HIS A 66 6.97 0.83 -15.55
C HIS A 66 6.29 -0.54 -15.71
N ARG A 67 6.54 -1.46 -14.77
CA ARG A 67 5.93 -2.78 -14.76
C ARG A 67 5.14 -2.93 -13.48
N ALA A 68 3.87 -3.32 -13.61
CA ALA A 68 2.97 -3.50 -12.49
C ALA A 68 3.57 -4.35 -11.35
N LEU A 69 4.31 -5.41 -11.67
CA LEU A 69 4.95 -6.24 -10.65
C LEU A 69 6.05 -5.50 -9.87
N SER A 70 6.87 -4.70 -10.57
CA SER A 70 7.90 -3.89 -9.93
C SER A 70 7.25 -2.85 -9.01
N ASP A 71 6.20 -2.18 -9.49
CA ASP A 71 5.50 -1.14 -8.73
C ASP A 71 4.84 -1.72 -7.45
N ILE A 72 4.34 -2.96 -7.52
CA ILE A 72 3.83 -3.69 -6.35
C ILE A 72 4.95 -3.97 -5.34
N GLN A 73 6.10 -4.45 -5.81
CA GLN A 73 7.25 -4.73 -4.95
C GLN A 73 7.76 -3.47 -4.25
N GLU A 74 7.82 -2.35 -4.97
CA GLU A 74 8.18 -1.05 -4.41
C GLU A 74 7.17 -0.60 -3.35
N SER A 75 5.86 -0.74 -3.62
CA SER A 75 4.80 -0.40 -2.65
C SER A 75 4.91 -1.21 -1.35
N ILE A 76 5.29 -2.50 -1.44
CA ILE A 76 5.54 -3.35 -0.27
C ILE A 76 6.77 -2.88 0.50
N GLY A 77 7.86 -2.55 -0.21
CA GLY A 77 9.08 -2.03 0.39
C GLY A 77 8.86 -0.71 1.15
N GLU A 78 8.12 0.22 0.55
CA GLU A 78 7.72 1.49 1.19
C GLU A 78 6.91 1.23 2.46
N LEU A 79 5.91 0.34 2.40
CA LEU A 79 5.09 0.03 3.58
C LEU A 79 5.90 -0.60 4.72
N LEU A 80 6.85 -1.50 4.39
CA LEU A 80 7.76 -2.07 5.39
C LEU A 80 8.60 -0.98 6.04
N HIS A 81 9.16 -0.05 5.25
CA HIS A 81 9.93 1.06 5.76
C HIS A 81 9.11 1.98 6.68
N TYR A 82 7.88 2.34 6.26
CA TYR A 82 6.97 3.14 7.08
C TYR A 82 6.58 2.42 8.36
N ARG A 83 6.47 1.10 8.33
CA ARG A 83 6.11 0.31 9.51
C ARG A 83 7.13 0.45 10.62
N GLU A 84 8.42 0.35 10.29
CA GLU A 84 9.50 0.43 11.28
C GLU A 84 9.64 1.83 11.90
N ILE A 85 9.21 2.89 11.20
CA ILE A 85 9.34 4.27 11.66
C ILE A 85 8.08 4.77 12.38
N LEU A 86 6.90 4.52 11.81
CA LEU A 86 5.63 5.08 12.31
C LEU A 86 4.98 4.23 13.40
N PHE A 87 5.14 2.91 13.33
CA PHE A 87 4.47 2.01 14.27
C PHE A 87 5.50 1.42 15.23
N ARG A 88 5.30 1.65 16.54
CA ARG A 88 6.12 1.00 17.57
C ARG A 88 5.96 -0.52 17.45
N GLY A 89 7.08 -1.24 17.49
CA GLY A 89 7.11 -2.69 17.52
C GLY A 89 6.19 -3.22 18.62
N ARG A 90 5.41 -4.25 18.30
CA ARG A 90 4.39 -4.82 19.19
C ARG A 90 4.99 -5.75 20.25
N ASP A 91 6.23 -5.49 20.67
CA ASP A 91 7.07 -6.35 21.52
C ASP A 91 7.36 -5.73 22.90
N GLU A 92 6.43 -4.95 23.43
CA GLU A 92 6.39 -4.59 24.85
C GLU A 92 4.97 -4.84 25.38
N GLY A 93 4.75 -6.06 25.85
CA GLY A 93 3.53 -6.54 26.51
C GLY A 93 3.80 -7.82 27.27
#